data_AF-A0A165X538-F1
#
_entry.id   AF-A0A165X538-F1
#
_cell.length_a   1.000
_cell.length_b   1.000
_cell.length_c   1.000
_cell.angle_alpha   90.00
_cell.angle_beta   90.00
_cell.angle_gamma   90.00
#
_symmetry.space_group_name_H-M   'P 1'
#
loop_
_entity.id
_entity.type
_entity.pdbx_description
1 polymer ?
#
loop_
_entity_poly.entity_id
_entity_poly.type
_entity_poly.pdbx_seq_one_letter_code
_entity_poly.pdbx_strand_id
1 'polypeptide(L)'
;MSTSHVFAPPLRDIVIPSYLTYSSRFWSEHLTAVPFSGEIASFFHTFITQHFLHWLELLGACDAMDRARHAMQALQKWVADRNQALVDFAIDAEKFIIAFGGVVTSSPPHLYISALPFTPANSLVLIYFVPQFRDTLIIQQGRQHKYAALVREWRKVDHTESYDLIFNSLHCNGTDILSVSLDGSVIFWDLETGLVLQKRIFNIAKYRISYHIISQSDMICDISILILEVIVI
;
A
#
# COMPACT_ATOMS: atom_id res chain seq x y z
N MET A 1 32.15 -37.84 5.06
CA MET A 1 31.35 -36.85 5.82
C MET A 1 30.30 -36.30 4.87
N SER A 2 29.10 -36.88 4.88
CA SER A 2 27.98 -36.44 4.03
C SER A 2 27.25 -35.32 4.74
N THR A 3 27.30 -34.11 4.19
CA THR A 3 26.44 -33.00 4.63
C THR A 3 25.06 -33.22 4.05
N SER A 4 24.16 -33.77 4.85
CA SER A 4 22.73 -33.79 4.55
C SER A 4 22.19 -32.36 4.66
N HIS A 5 22.36 -31.56 3.61
CA HIS A 5 21.54 -30.37 3.41
C HIS A 5 20.13 -30.85 3.09
N VAL A 6 19.34 -31.05 4.14
CA VAL A 6 17.90 -31.20 4.02
C VAL A 6 17.39 -29.86 3.49
N PHE A 7 17.11 -29.80 2.19
CA PHE A 7 16.30 -28.72 1.65
C PHE A 7 14.96 -28.80 2.37
N ALA A 8 14.61 -27.75 3.12
CA ALA A 8 13.26 -27.58 3.62
C ALA A 8 12.29 -27.74 2.44
N PRO A 9 11.15 -28.43 2.63
CA PRO A 9 10.18 -28.59 1.56
C PRO A 9 9.80 -27.21 1.01
N PRO A 10 9.50 -27.09 -0.29
CA PRO A 10 9.05 -25.83 -0.87
C PRO A 10 7.88 -25.30 -0.03
N LEU A 11 7.86 -23.99 0.25
CA LEU A 11 6.87 -23.33 1.13
C LEU A 11 5.39 -23.66 0.78
N ARG A 12 5.14 -24.16 -0.43
CA ARG A 12 3.83 -24.62 -0.92
C ARG A 12 3.31 -25.90 -0.26
N ASP A 13 4.18 -26.69 0.38
CA ASP A 13 3.80 -27.95 1.06
C ASP A 13 3.56 -27.77 2.57
N ILE A 14 3.67 -26.53 3.08
CA ILE A 14 3.36 -26.24 4.49
C ILE A 14 1.83 -26.16 4.63
N VAL A 15 1.26 -27.16 5.31
CA VAL A 15 -0.15 -27.14 5.70
C VAL A 15 -0.33 -26.09 6.79
N ILE A 16 -0.75 -24.89 6.38
CA ILE A 16 -1.10 -23.82 7.30
C ILE A 16 -2.42 -24.19 7.98
N PRO A 17 -2.48 -24.22 9.32
CA PRO A 17 -3.72 -24.55 10.03
C PRO A 17 -4.85 -23.56 9.70
N SER A 18 -6.05 -24.08 9.50
CA SER A 18 -7.21 -23.26 9.10
C SER A 18 -7.54 -22.14 10.09
N TYR A 19 -7.35 -22.37 11.39
CA TYR A 19 -7.53 -21.35 12.42
C TYR A 19 -6.56 -20.19 12.24
N LEU A 20 -5.30 -20.47 11.85
CA LEU A 20 -4.28 -19.45 11.67
C LEU A 20 -4.59 -18.61 10.42
N THR A 21 -4.93 -19.25 9.30
CA THR A 21 -5.38 -18.55 8.09
C THR A 21 -6.60 -17.66 8.38
N TYR A 22 -7.59 -18.18 9.11
CA TYR A 22 -8.77 -17.43 9.48
C TYR A 22 -8.42 -16.21 10.35
N SER A 23 -7.71 -16.41 11.45
CA SER A 23 -7.30 -15.33 12.35
C SER A 23 -6.47 -14.27 11.62
N SER A 24 -5.52 -14.67 10.76
CA SER A 24 -4.69 -13.73 10.02
C SER A 24 -5.45 -12.90 8.99
N ARG A 25 -6.55 -13.43 8.42
CA ARG A 25 -7.39 -12.73 7.44
C ARG A 25 -8.44 -11.81 8.04
N PHE A 26 -8.94 -12.13 9.23
CA PHE A 26 -10.16 -11.51 9.79
C PHE A 26 -9.98 -10.83 11.15
N TRP A 27 -8.78 -10.83 11.74
CA TRP A 27 -8.58 -10.20 13.06
C TRP A 27 -8.97 -8.73 13.06
N SER A 28 -8.79 -8.00 11.95
CA SER A 28 -9.11 -6.58 11.85
C SER A 28 -10.61 -6.30 11.96
N GLU A 29 -11.43 -7.16 11.37
CA GLU A 29 -12.89 -7.08 11.41
C GLU A 29 -13.42 -7.40 12.81
N HIS A 30 -12.78 -8.35 13.51
CA HIS A 30 -13.10 -8.62 14.92
C HIS A 30 -12.65 -7.47 15.82
N LEU A 31 -11.51 -6.86 15.52
CA LEU A 31 -10.97 -5.75 16.30
C LEU A 31 -11.87 -4.52 16.27
N THR A 32 -12.44 -4.18 15.11
CA THR A 32 -13.35 -3.03 14.99
C THR A 32 -14.69 -3.25 15.69
N ALA A 33 -15.07 -4.50 15.95
CA ALA A 33 -16.30 -4.85 16.68
C ALA A 33 -16.15 -4.78 18.20
N VAL A 34 -14.93 -4.68 18.74
CA VAL A 34 -14.67 -4.64 20.19
C VAL A 34 -14.24 -3.25 20.65
N PRO A 35 -14.65 -2.81 21.86
CA PRO A 35 -14.16 -1.56 22.42
C PRO A 35 -12.66 -1.63 22.70
N PHE A 36 -12.02 -0.48 22.80
CA PHE A 36 -10.61 -0.41 23.15
C PHE A 36 -10.35 -1.06 24.52
N SER A 37 -9.31 -1.89 24.58
CA SER A 37 -8.84 -2.54 25.79
C SER A 37 -7.32 -2.48 25.85
N GLY A 38 -6.78 -2.09 27.00
CA GLY A 38 -5.33 -2.07 27.23
C GLY A 38 -4.70 -3.46 27.14
N GLU A 39 -5.45 -4.51 27.49
CA GLU A 39 -5.01 -5.90 27.37
C GLU A 39 -4.81 -6.27 25.89
N ILE A 40 -5.81 -6.00 25.05
CA ILE A 40 -5.74 -6.23 23.60
C ILE A 40 -4.62 -5.41 22.98
N ALA A 41 -4.46 -4.14 23.41
CA ALA A 41 -3.36 -3.30 22.94
C ALA A 41 -1.99 -3.89 23.28
N SER A 42 -1.83 -4.56 24.43
CA SER A 42 -0.57 -5.21 24.79
C SER A 42 -0.24 -6.40 23.88
N PHE A 43 -1.23 -7.20 23.48
CA PHE A 43 -1.05 -8.23 22.45
C PHE A 43 -0.65 -7.62 21.10
N PHE A 44 -1.21 -6.46 20.73
CA PHE A 44 -0.79 -5.77 19.51
C PHE A 44 0.64 -5.25 19.59
N HIS A 45 1.12 -4.79 20.75
CA HIS A 45 2.54 -4.43 20.91
C HIS A 45 3.46 -5.61 20.61
N THR A 46 3.16 -6.80 21.13
CA THR A 46 3.90 -8.02 20.79
C THR A 46 3.77 -8.35 19.30
N PHE A 47 2.57 -8.25 18.74
CA PHE A 47 2.34 -8.50 17.32
C PHE A 47 3.17 -7.58 16.42
N ILE A 48 3.14 -6.26 16.62
CA ILE A 48 3.83 -5.30 15.76
C ILE A 48 5.35 -5.38 15.88
N THR A 49 5.86 -5.79 17.03
CA THR A 49 7.32 -5.89 17.27
C THR A 49 7.89 -7.24 16.87
N GLN A 50 7.13 -8.35 16.94
CA GLN A 50 7.67 -9.69 16.74
C GLN A 50 7.03 -10.47 15.58
N HIS A 51 5.77 -10.20 15.24
CA HIS A 51 5.00 -11.06 14.34
C HIS A 51 4.50 -10.36 13.07
N PHE A 52 4.64 -9.04 12.95
CA PHE A 52 4.17 -8.31 11.77
C PHE A 52 4.74 -8.86 10.44
N LEU A 53 6.05 -9.09 10.33
CA LEU A 53 6.63 -9.67 9.12
C LEU A 53 6.15 -11.11 8.85
N HIS A 54 6.10 -11.94 9.89
CA HIS A 54 5.57 -13.31 9.79
C HIS A 54 4.10 -13.33 9.32
N TRP A 55 3.30 -12.35 9.75
CA TRP A 55 1.94 -12.18 9.30
C TRP A 55 1.86 -11.77 7.83
N LEU A 56 2.71 -10.85 7.35
CA LEU A 56 2.78 -10.51 5.93
C LEU A 56 3.23 -11.70 5.07
N GLU A 57 4.22 -12.47 5.53
CA GLU A 57 4.66 -13.71 4.86
C GLU A 57 3.51 -14.71 4.74
N LEU A 58 2.76 -14.93 5.82
CA LEU A 58 1.60 -15.79 5.84
C LEU A 58 0.50 -15.32 4.89
N LEU A 59 0.22 -14.02 4.85
CA LEU A 59 -0.76 -13.45 3.92
C LEU A 59 -0.31 -13.58 2.46
N GLY A 60 0.98 -13.36 2.17
CA GLY A 60 1.54 -13.60 0.84
C GLY A 60 1.44 -15.08 0.43
N ALA A 61 1.71 -16.01 1.34
CA ALA A 61 1.58 -17.44 1.09
C ALA A 61 0.12 -17.90 0.87
N CYS A 62 -0.85 -17.21 1.49
CA CYS A 62 -2.27 -17.51 1.38
C CYS A 62 -3.01 -16.63 0.35
N ASP A 63 -2.30 -15.89 -0.50
CA ASP A 63 -2.85 -14.95 -1.49
C ASP A 63 -3.93 -14.02 -0.90
N ALA A 64 -3.63 -13.44 0.26
CA ALA A 64 -4.54 -12.59 1.03
C ALA A 64 -3.91 -11.23 1.36
N MET A 65 -3.00 -10.78 0.48
CA MET A 65 -2.17 -9.61 0.74
C MET A 65 -2.95 -8.28 0.61
N ASP A 66 -4.04 -8.30 -0.16
CA ASP A 66 -5.04 -7.23 -0.28
C ASP A 66 -5.60 -6.79 1.09
N ARG A 67 -5.65 -7.70 2.07
CA ARG A 67 -6.22 -7.44 3.39
C ARG A 67 -5.31 -6.65 4.33
N ALA A 68 -3.99 -6.69 4.12
CA ALA A 68 -3.08 -6.17 5.14
C ALA A 68 -3.19 -4.66 5.33
N ARG A 69 -3.40 -3.92 4.24
CA ARG A 69 -3.59 -2.47 4.30
C ARG A 69 -4.82 -2.12 5.12
N HIS A 70 -5.95 -2.73 4.80
CA HIS A 70 -7.19 -2.54 5.54
C HIS A 70 -7.03 -2.89 7.02
N ALA A 71 -6.30 -3.96 7.33
CA ALA A 71 -6.06 -4.36 8.70
C ALA A 71 -5.22 -3.34 9.50
N MET A 72 -4.21 -2.72 8.88
CA MET A 72 -3.46 -1.63 9.52
C MET A 72 -4.33 -0.37 9.70
N GLN A 73 -5.17 -0.02 8.74
CA GLN A 73 -6.12 1.09 8.89
C GLN A 73 -7.16 0.82 9.98
N ALA A 74 -7.62 -0.42 10.12
CA ALA A 74 -8.51 -0.84 11.20
C ALA A 74 -7.84 -0.69 12.58
N LEU A 75 -6.56 -1.09 12.70
CA LEU A 75 -5.78 -0.90 13.93
C LEU A 75 -5.62 0.60 14.26
N GLN A 76 -5.30 1.44 13.28
CA GLN A 76 -5.21 2.90 13.47
C GLN A 76 -6.54 3.47 14.03
N LYS A 77 -7.68 3.10 13.43
CA LYS A 77 -9.00 3.56 13.86
C LYS A 77 -9.39 3.05 15.24
N TRP A 78 -9.09 1.79 15.54
CA TRP A 78 -9.43 1.17 16.82
C TRP A 78 -8.64 1.79 17.99
N VAL A 79 -7.35 2.05 17.78
CA VAL A 79 -6.49 2.72 18.77
C VAL A 79 -6.82 4.20 18.89
N ALA A 80 -7.06 4.89 17.78
CA ALA A 80 -7.24 6.34 17.71
C ALA A 80 -6.11 7.09 18.43
N ASP A 81 -6.42 7.94 19.40
CA ASP A 81 -5.47 8.74 20.18
C ASP A 81 -4.98 8.05 21.47
N ARG A 82 -5.41 6.81 21.73
CA ARG A 82 -5.19 6.12 23.02
C ARG A 82 -3.81 5.47 23.15
N ASN A 83 -3.14 5.16 22.04
CA ASN A 83 -1.80 4.59 22.04
C ASN A 83 -1.00 5.03 20.81
N GLN A 84 -0.22 6.09 20.96
CA GLN A 84 0.52 6.69 19.85
C GLN A 84 1.50 5.71 19.18
N ALA A 85 2.17 4.86 19.95
CA ALA A 85 3.15 3.92 19.41
C ALA A 85 2.51 2.88 18.46
N LEU A 86 1.30 2.42 18.75
CA LEU A 86 0.57 1.52 17.84
C LEU A 86 0.11 2.26 16.58
N VAL A 87 -0.33 3.51 16.71
CA VAL A 87 -0.75 4.33 15.55
C VAL A 87 0.43 4.62 14.64
N ASP A 88 1.55 5.08 15.19
CA ASP A 88 2.76 5.39 14.44
C ASP A 88 3.27 4.16 13.69
N PHE A 89 3.29 3.00 14.35
CA PHE A 89 3.66 1.75 13.69
C PHE A 89 2.68 1.38 12.60
N ALA A 90 1.37 1.46 12.84
CA ALA A 90 0.37 1.07 11.85
C ALA A 90 0.40 1.96 10.60
N ILE A 91 0.71 3.26 10.75
CA ILE A 91 0.94 4.18 9.62
C ILE A 91 2.21 3.80 8.83
N ASP A 92 3.30 3.47 9.53
CA ASP A 92 4.55 3.04 8.90
C ASP A 92 4.41 1.69 8.20
N ALA A 93 3.71 0.75 8.83
CA ALA A 93 3.36 -0.56 8.30
C ALA A 93 2.47 -0.46 7.06
N GLU A 94 1.49 0.45 7.04
CA GLU A 94 0.69 0.72 5.85
C GLU A 94 1.59 1.16 4.67
N LYS A 95 2.54 2.08 4.89
CA LYS A 95 3.49 2.51 3.85
C LYS A 95 4.39 1.37 3.38
N PHE A 96 4.87 0.55 4.31
CA PHE A 96 5.65 -0.65 4.00
C PHE A 96 4.87 -1.61 3.09
N ILE A 97 3.59 -1.87 3.42
CA ILE A 97 2.71 -2.75 2.64
C ILE A 97 2.48 -2.18 1.25
N ILE A 98 2.25 -0.87 1.10
CA ILE A 98 2.05 -0.28 -0.22
C ILE A 98 3.34 -0.36 -1.06
N ALA A 99 4.50 -0.12 -0.46
CA ALA A 99 5.78 -0.16 -1.15
C ALA A 99 6.21 -1.58 -1.59
N PHE A 100 5.97 -2.59 -0.76
CA PHE A 100 6.54 -3.93 -0.96
C PHE A 100 5.51 -5.05 -1.15
N GLY A 101 4.22 -4.79 -0.89
CA GLY A 101 3.18 -5.82 -0.89
C GLY A 101 3.09 -6.61 -2.19
N GLY A 102 3.23 -5.96 -3.35
CA GLY A 102 3.20 -6.66 -4.64
C GLY A 102 4.36 -7.65 -4.84
N VAL A 103 5.54 -7.32 -4.30
CA VAL A 103 6.70 -8.23 -4.34
C VAL A 103 6.49 -9.41 -3.40
N VAL A 104 5.93 -9.16 -2.21
CA VAL A 104 5.62 -10.20 -1.21
C VAL A 104 4.56 -11.17 -1.72
N THR A 105 3.51 -10.69 -2.39
CA THR A 105 2.50 -11.56 -3.05
C THR A 105 3.13 -12.47 -4.08
N SER A 106 4.10 -11.96 -4.85
CA SER A 106 4.80 -12.76 -5.88
C SER A 106 5.72 -13.82 -5.25
N SER A 107 6.39 -13.47 -4.16
CA SER A 107 7.32 -14.35 -3.45
C SER A 107 7.51 -13.87 -2.01
N PRO A 108 6.89 -14.53 -1.01
CA PRO A 108 6.99 -14.13 0.39
C PRO A 108 8.42 -13.98 0.95
N PRO A 109 9.42 -14.80 0.54
CA PRO A 109 10.81 -14.61 0.96
C PRO A 109 11.39 -13.22 0.65
N HIS A 110 10.88 -12.51 -0.38
CA HIS A 110 11.31 -11.14 -0.69
C HIS A 110 11.04 -10.15 0.44
N LEU A 111 10.18 -10.48 1.41
CA LEU A 111 10.01 -9.71 2.62
C LEU A 111 11.33 -9.50 3.37
N TYR A 112 12.14 -10.56 3.47
CA TYR A 112 13.38 -10.55 4.26
C TYR A 112 14.61 -10.16 3.44
N ILE A 113 14.65 -10.52 2.15
CA ILE A 113 15.81 -10.25 1.28
C ILE A 113 15.70 -8.93 0.51
N SER A 114 14.50 -8.38 0.32
CA SER A 114 14.29 -7.15 -0.47
C SER A 114 13.53 -6.09 0.30
N ALA A 115 12.36 -6.39 0.88
CA ALA A 115 11.57 -5.36 1.54
C ALA A 115 12.30 -4.79 2.76
N LEU A 116 12.71 -5.65 3.70
CA LEU A 116 13.34 -5.22 4.94
C LEU A 116 14.66 -4.45 4.73
N PRO A 117 15.64 -4.91 3.91
CA PRO A 117 16.89 -4.18 3.68
C PRO A 117 16.71 -2.81 3.03
N PHE A 118 15.74 -2.70 2.11
CA PHE A 118 15.47 -1.48 1.33
C PHE A 118 14.43 -0.57 1.96
N THR A 119 13.91 -0.95 3.13
CA THR A 119 13.02 -0.09 3.92
C THR A 119 13.76 1.17 4.37
N PRO A 120 13.10 2.35 4.39
CA PRO A 120 13.72 3.59 4.81
C PRO A 120 14.27 3.54 6.24
N ALA A 121 15.36 4.28 6.49
CA ALA A 121 16.07 4.26 7.78
C ALA A 121 15.21 4.65 8.99
N ASN A 122 14.19 5.50 8.79
CA ASN A 122 13.32 5.99 9.87
C ASN A 122 12.06 5.13 10.08
N SER A 123 11.91 4.03 9.35
CA SER A 123 10.76 3.13 9.47
C SER A 123 10.83 2.34 10.77
N LEU A 124 9.70 2.29 11.49
CA LEU A 124 9.55 1.47 12.69
C LEU A 124 9.61 -0.03 12.36
N VAL A 125 9.10 -0.44 11.20
CA VAL A 125 9.24 -1.82 10.70
C VAL A 125 10.73 -2.19 10.60
N LEU A 126 11.56 -1.35 9.99
CA LEU A 126 13.00 -1.59 9.93
C LEU A 126 13.61 -1.70 11.33
N ILE A 127 13.33 -0.73 12.20
CA ILE A 127 13.91 -0.63 13.54
C ILE A 127 13.59 -1.87 14.39
N TYR A 128 12.35 -2.38 14.33
CA TYR A 128 11.95 -3.55 15.10
C TYR A 128 12.50 -4.85 14.54
N PHE A 129 12.51 -5.03 13.22
CA PHE A 129 12.78 -6.34 12.63
C PHE A 129 14.24 -6.56 12.22
N VAL A 130 15.01 -5.54 11.82
CA VAL A 130 16.42 -5.74 11.46
C VAL A 130 17.24 -6.42 12.58
N PRO A 131 17.11 -6.06 13.87
CA PRO A 131 17.84 -6.75 14.94
C PRO A 131 17.49 -8.24 15.10
N GLN A 132 16.32 -8.65 14.62
CA GLN A 132 15.83 -10.04 14.70
C GLN A 132 16.38 -10.92 13.58
N PHE A 133 16.79 -10.31 12.45
CA PHE A 133 17.31 -11.02 11.28
C PHE A 133 18.76 -10.63 11.02
N ARG A 134 19.69 -11.30 11.72
CA ARG A 134 21.14 -10.97 11.70
C ARG A 134 21.83 -11.23 10.36
N ASP A 135 21.27 -12.09 9.51
CA ASP A 135 21.85 -12.49 8.22
C ASP A 135 21.18 -11.80 7.02
N THR A 136 20.64 -10.59 7.22
CA THR A 136 20.01 -9.81 6.14
C THR A 136 20.99 -8.84 5.45
N LEU A 137 20.62 -8.34 4.28
CA LEU A 137 21.42 -7.38 3.53
C LEU A 137 21.50 -6.04 4.28
N ILE A 138 22.70 -5.48 4.36
CA ILE A 138 22.95 -4.16 4.95
C ILE A 138 23.28 -3.17 3.84
N ILE A 139 22.45 -2.15 3.67
CA ILE A 139 22.72 -1.05 2.74
C ILE A 139 23.74 -0.11 3.37
N GLN A 140 24.95 -0.06 2.81
CA GLN A 140 26.05 0.78 3.29
C GLN A 140 25.93 2.25 2.84
N GLN A 141 25.38 2.50 1.65
CA GLN A 141 25.21 3.84 1.09
C GLN A 141 23.89 3.95 0.30
N GLY A 142 23.28 5.14 0.28
CA GLY A 142 22.10 5.42 -0.55
C GLY A 142 20.76 4.94 0.02
N ARG A 143 20.69 4.53 1.30
CA ARG A 143 19.42 4.20 1.95
C ARG A 143 18.54 5.45 2.05
N GLN A 144 17.29 5.32 1.63
CA GLN A 144 16.31 6.41 1.76
C GLN A 144 15.95 6.63 3.23
N HIS A 145 15.70 7.87 3.63
CA HIS A 145 15.27 8.20 5.00
C HIS A 145 13.74 8.21 5.17
N LYS A 146 13.02 8.34 4.06
CA LYS A 146 11.55 8.31 4.00
C LYS A 146 11.14 7.47 2.80
N TYR A 147 9.94 6.90 2.83
CA TYR A 147 9.35 6.29 1.65
C TYR A 147 9.31 7.34 0.53
N ALA A 148 9.73 6.97 -0.68
CA ALA A 148 9.64 7.84 -1.83
C ALA A 148 8.17 8.29 -2.03
N ALA A 149 7.94 9.56 -2.35
CA ALA A 149 6.60 10.05 -2.69
C ALA A 149 6.03 9.37 -3.96
N LEU A 150 6.91 8.77 -4.76
CA LEU A 150 6.55 7.90 -5.88
C LEU A 150 6.47 6.46 -5.39
N VAL A 151 5.27 6.03 -5.02
CA VAL A 151 5.03 4.71 -4.42
C VAL A 151 4.73 3.64 -5.48
N ARG A 152 4.27 4.05 -6.68
CA ARG A 152 4.06 3.14 -7.82
C ARG A 152 4.30 3.88 -9.13
N GLU A 153 5.01 3.24 -10.05
CA GLU A 153 5.03 3.60 -11.47
C GLU A 153 4.05 2.67 -12.19
N TRP A 154 2.94 3.21 -12.69
CA TRP A 154 2.04 2.43 -13.54
C TRP A 154 2.65 2.34 -14.93
N ARG A 155 2.89 1.10 -15.40
CA ARG A 155 3.46 0.84 -16.71
C ARG A 155 2.57 1.48 -17.78
N LYS A 156 3.19 2.20 -18.71
CA LYS A 156 2.59 2.82 -19.90
C LYS A 156 1.38 2.00 -20.38
N VAL A 157 0.18 2.57 -20.26
CA VAL A 157 -0.86 2.31 -21.25
C VAL A 157 -0.27 2.80 -22.57
N ASP A 158 -0.47 2.07 -23.66
CA ASP A 158 0.00 2.48 -24.99
C ASP A 158 -0.59 3.86 -25.32
N HIS A 159 0.16 4.89 -24.92
CA HIS A 159 0.09 6.21 -25.48
C HIS A 159 0.86 6.08 -26.78
N THR A 160 0.14 6.00 -27.89
CA THR A 160 0.66 6.43 -29.18
C THR A 160 1.22 7.83 -28.97
N GLU A 161 2.54 7.89 -28.81
CA GLU A 161 3.41 9.05 -28.84
C GLU A 161 2.76 10.40 -28.48
N SER A 162 2.60 10.70 -27.19
CA SER A 162 2.76 12.08 -26.72
C SER A 162 2.95 12.13 -25.21
N TYR A 163 3.93 12.92 -24.76
CA TYR A 163 4.29 13.14 -23.35
C TYR A 163 3.50 14.29 -22.71
N ASP A 164 2.36 14.66 -23.29
CA ASP A 164 1.64 15.86 -22.92
C ASP A 164 0.46 15.54 -21.99
N LEU A 165 0.77 15.31 -20.73
CA LEU A 165 -0.21 15.26 -19.63
C LEU A 165 -0.54 16.69 -19.20
N ILE A 166 -1.81 17.07 -19.23
CA ILE A 166 -2.22 18.43 -18.84
C ILE A 166 -2.56 18.49 -17.35
N PHE A 167 -3.29 17.48 -16.85
CA PHE A 167 -3.79 17.48 -15.47
C PHE A 167 -3.96 16.08 -14.91
N ASN A 168 -3.69 15.96 -13.61
CA ASN A 168 -4.09 14.84 -12.76
C ASN A 168 -4.95 15.39 -11.63
N SER A 169 -6.08 14.74 -11.35
CA SER A 169 -6.93 15.08 -10.21
C SER A 169 -7.29 13.82 -9.43
N LEU A 170 -7.33 13.94 -8.11
CA LEU A 170 -7.74 12.89 -7.21
C LEU A 170 -9.26 12.99 -7.04
N HIS A 171 -9.97 11.87 -7.22
CA HIS A 171 -11.40 11.84 -6.92
C HIS A 171 -11.63 11.97 -5.40
N CYS A 172 -12.77 12.54 -4.99
CA CYS A 172 -13.03 12.87 -3.58
C CYS A 172 -13.10 11.63 -2.65
N ASN A 173 -13.19 10.43 -3.21
CA ASN A 173 -13.10 9.16 -2.49
C ASN A 173 -11.65 8.73 -2.17
N GLY A 174 -10.63 9.44 -2.64
CA GLY A 174 -9.21 9.14 -2.42
C GLY A 174 -8.73 7.81 -3.02
N THR A 175 -9.54 7.18 -3.87
CA THR A 175 -9.29 5.84 -4.42
C THR A 175 -9.22 5.83 -5.94
N ASP A 176 -9.65 6.91 -6.61
CA ASP A 176 -9.55 7.02 -8.07
C ASP A 176 -8.78 8.27 -8.48
N ILE A 177 -8.05 8.19 -9.60
CA ILE A 177 -7.40 9.33 -10.25
C ILE A 177 -7.99 9.53 -11.64
N LEU A 178 -8.25 10.78 -12.00
CA LEU A 178 -8.52 11.19 -13.36
C LEU A 178 -7.27 11.83 -13.95
N SER A 179 -6.84 11.33 -15.11
CA SER A 179 -5.75 11.87 -15.90
C SER A 179 -6.28 12.33 -17.26
N VAL A 180 -5.87 13.53 -17.69
CA VAL A 180 -6.26 14.11 -18.98
C VAL A 180 -5.03 14.51 -19.78
N SER A 181 -4.97 14.06 -21.03
CA SER A 181 -3.89 14.35 -21.96
C SER A 181 -4.33 15.27 -23.11
N LEU A 182 -3.36 15.98 -23.70
CA LEU A 182 -3.49 16.88 -24.84
C LEU A 182 -3.96 16.19 -26.13
N ASP A 183 -3.96 14.86 -26.18
CA ASP A 183 -4.55 14.07 -27.25
C ASP A 183 -6.08 13.91 -27.11
N GLY A 184 -6.68 14.49 -26.07
CA GLY A 184 -8.11 14.35 -25.75
C GLY A 184 -8.46 13.06 -25.01
N SER A 185 -7.46 12.27 -24.60
CA SER A 185 -7.64 11.10 -23.75
C SER A 185 -7.95 11.50 -22.32
N VAL A 186 -9.05 11.00 -21.79
CA VAL A 186 -9.46 11.08 -20.39
C VAL A 186 -9.43 9.66 -19.83
N ILE A 187 -8.58 9.43 -18.83
CA ILE A 187 -8.34 8.12 -18.23
C ILE A 187 -8.67 8.17 -16.74
N PHE A 188 -9.55 7.27 -16.30
CA PHE A 188 -9.79 6.97 -14.91
C PHE A 188 -8.94 5.78 -14.48
N TRP A 189 -8.26 5.96 -13.35
CA TRP A 189 -7.39 4.99 -12.72
C TRP A 189 -7.93 4.66 -11.34
N ASP A 190 -7.83 3.40 -10.96
CA ASP A 190 -8.00 2.97 -9.59
C ASP A 190 -6.62 3.02 -8.90
N LEU A 191 -6.49 3.75 -7.80
CA LEU A 191 -5.25 3.91 -7.04
C LEU A 191 -4.83 2.64 -6.32
N GLU A 192 -5.78 1.83 -5.89
CA GLU A 192 -5.55 0.64 -5.09
C GLU A 192 -5.00 -0.50 -5.95
N THR A 193 -5.56 -0.66 -7.15
CA THR A 193 -5.22 -1.72 -8.10
C THR A 193 -4.25 -1.26 -9.19
N GLY A 194 -4.20 0.03 -9.49
CA GLY A 194 -3.44 0.58 -10.61
C GLY A 194 -4.04 0.28 -11.98
N LEU A 195 -5.28 -0.20 -12.01
CA LEU A 195 -5.97 -0.55 -13.24
C LEU A 195 -6.64 0.69 -13.84
N VAL A 196 -6.71 0.71 -15.17
CA VAL A 196 -7.54 1.67 -15.89
C VAL A 196 -8.99 1.25 -15.70
N LEU A 197 -9.74 2.03 -14.93
CA LEU A 197 -11.19 1.86 -14.78
C LEU A 197 -11.92 2.24 -16.07
N GLN A 198 -11.46 3.31 -16.73
CA GLN A 198 -12.09 3.79 -17.95
C GLN A 198 -11.12 4.63 -18.79
N LYS A 199 -11.16 4.46 -20.11
CA LYS A 199 -10.49 5.34 -21.08
C LYS A 199 -11.52 5.86 -22.07
N ARG A 200 -11.58 7.18 -22.24
CA ARG A 200 -12.37 7.85 -23.29
C ARG A 200 -11.47 8.78 -24.08
N ILE A 201 -11.67 8.84 -25.39
CA ILE A 201 -10.94 9.73 -26.28
C ILE A 201 -11.95 10.71 -26.87
N PHE A 202 -11.72 12.00 -26.65
CA PHE A 202 -12.57 13.06 -27.19
C PHE A 202 -11.85 13.76 -28.33
N ASN A 203 -12.59 14.07 -29.41
CA ASN A 203 -12.05 14.85 -30.51
C ASN A 203 -12.03 16.35 -30.11
N ILE A 204 -10.84 16.85 -29.82
CA ILE A 204 -10.58 18.21 -29.35
C ILE A 204 -11.04 19.29 -30.35
N ALA A 205 -11.17 18.94 -31.64
CA ALA A 205 -11.71 19.85 -32.66
C ALA A 205 -13.22 20.11 -32.53
N LYS A 206 -13.94 19.29 -31.75
CA LYS A 206 -15.41 19.33 -31.62
C LYS A 206 -15.90 19.66 -30.20
N TYR A 207 -15.03 19.56 -29.20
CA TYR A 207 -15.39 19.75 -27.80
C TYR A 207 -14.39 20.68 -27.12
N ARG A 208 -14.88 21.72 -26.45
CA ARG A 208 -14.07 22.53 -25.55
C ARG A 208 -14.21 21.96 -24.13
N ILE A 209 -13.11 21.45 -23.59
CA ILE A 209 -13.05 21.02 -22.19
C ILE A 209 -12.77 22.27 -21.34
N SER A 210 -13.77 22.73 -20.60
CA SER A 210 -13.64 23.84 -19.65
C SER A 210 -13.57 23.28 -18.24
N TYR A 211 -12.69 23.83 -17.40
CA TYR A 211 -12.56 23.47 -15.99
C TYR A 211 -12.70 24.71 -15.10
N HIS A 212 -13.43 24.56 -13.99
CA HIS A 212 -13.52 25.58 -12.95
C HIS A 212 -12.80 25.09 -11.70
N ILE A 213 -11.79 25.83 -11.25
CA ILE A 213 -11.07 25.56 -9.99
C ILE A 213 -11.88 26.18 -8.85
N ILE A 214 -12.54 25.37 -8.04
CA ILE A 214 -13.22 25.83 -6.82
C ILE A 214 -12.27 25.62 -5.64
N SER A 215 -11.72 26.71 -5.12
CA SER A 215 -10.96 26.75 -3.87
C SER A 215 -11.91 27.13 -2.74
N GLN A 216 -12.00 26.30 -1.70
CA GLN A 216 -12.50 26.71 -0.39
C GLN A 216 -11.34 26.65 0.61
N SER A 217 -11.16 27.76 1.34
CA SER A 217 -10.03 28.02 2.21
C SER A 217 -10.08 27.27 3.54
N ASP A 218 -8.88 27.07 4.09
CA ASP A 218 -8.55 26.76 5.49
C ASP A 218 -8.68 25.31 5.98
N MET A 219 -7.94 24.41 5.34
CA MET A 219 -7.02 23.43 5.95
C MET A 219 -6.44 22.58 4.83
N ILE A 220 -5.17 22.21 4.93
CA ILE A 220 -4.39 21.51 3.92
C ILE A 220 -5.10 20.22 3.46
N CYS A 221 -5.85 20.33 2.36
CA CYS A 221 -6.37 19.26 1.51
C CYS A 221 -6.36 19.85 0.09
N ASP A 222 -5.25 19.67 -0.63
CA ASP A 222 -5.06 20.23 -1.96
C ASP A 222 -6.00 19.59 -3.00
N ILE A 223 -6.72 20.48 -3.68
CA ILE A 223 -7.19 20.45 -5.09
C ILE A 223 -8.49 19.67 -5.43
N SER A 224 -9.58 20.43 -5.31
CA SER A 224 -10.58 20.79 -6.34
C SER A 224 -11.45 19.73 -7.02
N ILE A 225 -12.76 19.85 -6.77
CA ILE A 225 -13.90 19.22 -7.45
C ILE A 225 -13.95 19.65 -8.92
N LEU A 226 -14.02 18.69 -9.85
CA LEU A 226 -14.25 18.90 -11.29
C LEU A 226 -15.72 18.68 -11.64
N ILE A 227 -16.42 19.74 -12.05
CA ILE A 227 -17.67 19.64 -12.81
C ILE A 227 -17.29 19.64 -14.29
N LEU A 228 -17.53 18.53 -14.98
CA LEU A 228 -17.41 18.42 -16.43
C LEU A 228 -18.64 19.05 -17.09
N GLU A 229 -18.55 20.29 -17.55
CA GLU A 229 -19.49 20.81 -18.54
C GLU A 229 -18.98 20.47 -19.94
N VAL A 230 -19.62 19.50 -20.59
CA VAL A 230 -19.40 19.22 -22.01
C VAL A 230 -20.23 20.21 -22.81
N ILE A 231 -19.60 21.30 -23.27
CA ILE A 231 -20.24 22.24 -24.19
C ILE A 231 -20.05 21.71 -25.61
N VAL A 232 -21.17 21.36 -26.26
CA VAL A 232 -21.21 21.06 -27.69
C VAL A 232 -21.16 22.40 -28.44
N ILE A 233 -20.17 22.56 -29.32
CA ILE A 233 -20.10 23.70 -30.26
C ILE A 233 -20.88 23.35 -31.53
#